data_AF-A0A2D9FQQ4-F1
#
_entry.id   AF-A0A2D9FQQ4-F1
#
_cell.length_a   1.000
_cell.length_b   1.000
_cell.length_c   1.000
_cell.angle_alpha   90.00
_cell.angle_beta   90.00
_cell.angle_gamma   90.00
#
_symmetry.space_group_name_H-M   'P 1'
#
loop_
_entity.id
_entity.type
_entity.pdbx_description
1 polymer ?
#
loop_
_entity_poly.entity_id
_entity_poly.type
_entity_poly.pdbx_seq_one_letter_code
_entity_poly.pdbx_strand_id
1 'polypeptide(L)'
;MDGPVVQDAQTALETGDLTPVLKWITDEQEAEVETVFHEVLDIRGKGENVQKVADRHFFETVVRLHRQAEGAPYTGLKPAGTDFGPAITAADEALENGSLADVHQLLMKGIESGLHHYYEKVQELKDFDPQNIEAARKYVNAYVKYMHYVEPLYQTATSEVEHSVGHEH
;
A
#
# COMPACT_ATOMS: atom_id res chain seq x y z
N MET A 1 -9.80 5.33 -8.32
CA MET A 1 -10.65 4.21 -8.77
C MET A 1 -9.94 3.41 -9.86
N ASP A 2 -8.61 3.35 -9.82
CA ASP A 2 -7.82 2.77 -10.92
C ASP A 2 -6.96 1.59 -10.43
N GLY A 3 -7.10 1.21 -9.16
CA GLY A 3 -6.38 0.07 -8.60
C GLY A 3 -6.92 -1.25 -9.15
N PRO A 4 -6.10 -2.32 -9.12
CA PRO A 4 -6.39 -3.58 -9.80
C PRO A 4 -7.71 -4.24 -9.35
N VAL A 5 -8.03 -4.14 -8.05
CA VAL A 5 -9.30 -4.63 -7.48
C VAL A 5 -10.52 -3.96 -8.13
N VAL A 6 -10.45 -2.64 -8.37
CA VAL A 6 -11.56 -1.89 -8.98
C VAL A 6 -11.64 -2.17 -10.47
N GLN A 7 -10.52 -2.37 -11.15
CA GLN A 7 -10.49 -2.74 -12.58
C GLN A 7 -11.14 -4.11 -12.83
N ASP A 8 -10.86 -5.10 -11.97
CA ASP A 8 -11.53 -6.41 -12.06
C ASP A 8 -13.02 -6.32 -11.70
N ALA A 9 -13.40 -5.47 -10.72
CA ALA A 9 -14.80 -5.23 -10.40
C ALA A 9 -15.55 -4.53 -11.55
N GLN A 10 -14.91 -3.59 -12.24
CA GLN A 10 -15.45 -2.96 -13.45
C GLN A 10 -15.67 -4.01 -14.55
N THR A 11 -14.64 -4.81 -14.82
CA THR A 11 -14.69 -5.90 -15.80
C THR A 11 -15.84 -6.84 -15.50
N ALA A 12 -15.99 -7.26 -14.23
CA ALA A 12 -17.07 -8.15 -13.81
C ALA A 12 -18.47 -7.57 -14.09
N LEU A 13 -18.68 -6.29 -13.78
CA LEU A 13 -19.95 -5.62 -14.08
C LEU A 13 -20.21 -5.47 -15.58
N GLU A 14 -19.17 -5.20 -16.37
CA GLU A 14 -19.26 -5.02 -17.83
C GLU A 14 -19.57 -6.34 -18.55
N THR A 15 -18.96 -7.45 -18.12
CA THR A 15 -19.14 -8.76 -18.73
C THR A 15 -20.32 -9.53 -18.14
N GLY A 16 -20.78 -9.17 -16.93
CA GLY A 16 -21.73 -9.96 -16.17
C GLY A 16 -21.12 -11.24 -15.59
N ASP A 17 -19.80 -11.33 -15.48
CA ASP A 17 -19.06 -12.48 -14.94
C ASP A 17 -18.29 -12.09 -13.68
N LEU A 18 -18.63 -12.69 -12.53
CA LEU A 18 -18.01 -12.36 -11.24
C LEU A 18 -16.58 -12.92 -11.08
N THR A 19 -16.18 -13.86 -11.93
CA THR A 19 -14.90 -14.60 -11.82
C THR A 19 -13.65 -13.72 -11.59
N PRO A 20 -13.48 -12.55 -12.26
CA PRO A 20 -12.32 -11.69 -12.04
C PRO A 20 -12.18 -11.16 -10.60
N VAL A 21 -13.29 -11.06 -9.86
CA VAL A 21 -13.34 -10.51 -8.51
C VAL A 21 -12.95 -11.55 -7.45
N LEU A 22 -13.27 -12.83 -7.68
CA LEU A 22 -13.14 -13.88 -6.67
C LEU A 22 -11.71 -14.04 -6.13
N LYS A 23 -10.68 -13.75 -6.94
CA LYS A 23 -9.27 -13.80 -6.53
C LYS A 23 -8.86 -12.75 -5.48
N TRP A 24 -9.69 -11.74 -5.24
CA TRP A 24 -9.38 -10.63 -4.32
C TRP A 24 -9.99 -10.80 -2.92
N ILE A 25 -10.84 -11.81 -2.74
CA ILE A 25 -11.63 -12.05 -1.52
C ILE A 25 -11.37 -13.47 -1.00
N THR A 26 -11.85 -13.79 0.20
CA THR A 26 -11.82 -15.16 0.73
C THR A 26 -13.07 -15.94 0.33
N ASP A 27 -12.99 -17.27 0.36
CA ASP A 27 -14.12 -18.18 0.09
C ASP A 27 -15.34 -17.85 0.96
N GLU A 28 -15.16 -17.43 2.21
CA GLU A 28 -16.25 -17.05 3.11
C GLU A 28 -16.94 -15.74 2.72
N GLN A 29 -16.27 -14.87 1.95
CA GLN A 29 -16.78 -13.58 1.50
C GLN A 29 -17.54 -13.67 0.17
N GLU A 30 -17.41 -14.77 -0.58
CA GLU A 30 -17.97 -14.92 -1.91
C GLU A 30 -19.49 -14.72 -1.95
N ALA A 31 -20.23 -15.29 -0.99
CA ALA A 31 -21.68 -15.21 -0.95
C ALA A 31 -22.20 -13.76 -0.81
N GLU A 32 -21.47 -12.91 -0.07
CA GLU A 32 -21.81 -11.50 0.06
C GLU A 32 -21.59 -10.76 -1.27
N VAL A 33 -20.44 -11.01 -1.92
CA VAL A 33 -20.09 -10.38 -3.19
C VAL A 33 -21.06 -10.81 -4.29
N GLU A 34 -21.41 -12.09 -4.37
CA GLU A 34 -22.36 -12.62 -5.34
C GLU A 34 -23.74 -11.98 -5.19
N THR A 35 -24.20 -11.80 -3.95
CA THR A 35 -25.48 -11.13 -3.67
C THR A 35 -25.48 -9.70 -4.20
N VAL A 36 -24.47 -8.90 -3.83
CA VAL A 36 -24.38 -7.50 -4.26
C VAL A 36 -24.17 -7.39 -5.77
N PHE A 37 -23.42 -8.31 -6.37
CA PHE A 37 -23.20 -8.36 -7.82
C PHE A 37 -24.53 -8.48 -8.59
N HIS A 38 -25.38 -9.44 -8.20
CA HIS A 38 -26.69 -9.63 -8.83
C HIS A 38 -27.61 -8.43 -8.61
N GLU A 39 -27.67 -7.88 -7.39
CA GLU A 39 -28.48 -6.69 -7.10
C GLU A 39 -28.06 -5.48 -7.96
N VAL A 40 -26.76 -5.30 -8.19
CA VAL A 40 -26.21 -4.23 -9.02
C VAL A 40 -26.54 -4.45 -10.50
N LEU A 41 -26.40 -5.67 -11.03
CA LEU A 41 -26.76 -5.98 -12.42
C LEU A 41 -28.25 -5.69 -12.70
N ASP A 42 -29.14 -5.98 -11.76
CA ASP A 42 -30.59 -5.75 -11.88
C ASP A 42 -30.99 -4.27 -12.03
N ILE A 43 -30.18 -3.36 -11.48
CA ILE A 43 -30.54 -1.94 -11.40
C ILE A 43 -29.64 -1.03 -12.25
N ARG A 44 -28.40 -1.41 -12.53
CA ARG A 44 -27.42 -0.52 -13.18
C ARG A 44 -27.85 -0.06 -14.58
N GLY A 45 -28.66 -0.85 -15.28
CA GLY A 45 -29.21 -0.50 -16.59
C GLY A 45 -30.34 0.54 -16.58
N LYS A 46 -30.82 0.99 -15.41
CA LYS A 46 -31.99 1.90 -15.30
C LYS A 46 -31.67 3.39 -15.52
N GLY A 47 -30.43 3.72 -15.87
CA GLY A 47 -29.98 5.07 -16.25
C GLY A 47 -28.63 5.44 -15.62
N GLU A 48 -27.97 6.45 -16.19
CA GLU A 48 -26.58 6.79 -15.84
C GLU A 48 -26.35 7.09 -14.35
N ASN A 49 -27.29 7.80 -13.70
CA ASN A 49 -27.16 8.10 -12.27
C ASN A 49 -27.32 6.85 -11.40
N VAL A 50 -28.20 5.92 -11.81
CA VAL A 50 -28.39 4.64 -11.10
C VAL A 50 -27.15 3.78 -11.28
N GLN A 51 -26.63 3.70 -12.51
CA GLN A 51 -25.39 2.99 -12.81
C GLN A 51 -24.23 3.48 -11.94
N LYS A 52 -24.00 4.79 -11.87
CA LYS A 52 -22.90 5.35 -11.06
C LYS A 52 -23.00 4.98 -9.58
N VAL A 53 -24.20 4.98 -9.01
CA VAL A 53 -24.42 4.63 -7.60
C VAL A 53 -24.27 3.12 -7.38
N ALA A 54 -24.84 2.31 -8.26
CA ALA A 54 -24.79 0.85 -8.16
C ALA A 54 -23.36 0.31 -8.37
N ASP A 55 -22.68 0.77 -9.43
CA ASP A 55 -21.30 0.39 -9.72
C ASP A 55 -20.37 0.82 -8.58
N ARG A 56 -20.53 2.04 -8.04
CA ARG A 56 -19.77 2.49 -6.88
C ARG A 56 -20.02 1.63 -5.65
N HIS A 57 -21.28 1.26 -5.37
CA HIS A 57 -21.60 0.38 -4.25
C HIS A 57 -20.88 -0.97 -4.37
N PHE A 58 -20.86 -1.57 -5.56
CA PHE A 58 -20.12 -2.80 -5.81
C PHE A 58 -18.62 -2.62 -5.54
N PHE A 59 -18.02 -1.56 -6.07
CA PHE A 59 -16.59 -1.28 -5.87
C PHE A 59 -16.24 -1.10 -4.39
N GLU A 60 -17.06 -0.36 -3.64
CA GLU A 60 -16.87 -0.15 -2.19
C GLU A 60 -16.95 -1.49 -1.43
N THR A 61 -17.88 -2.38 -1.80
CA THR A 61 -18.02 -3.71 -1.20
C THR A 61 -16.79 -4.59 -1.46
N VAL A 62 -16.37 -4.73 -2.71
CA VAL A 62 -15.22 -5.57 -3.07
C VAL A 62 -13.94 -5.06 -2.41
N VAL A 63 -13.68 -3.75 -2.47
CA VAL A 63 -12.48 -3.16 -1.86
C VAL A 63 -12.49 -3.31 -0.34
N ARG A 64 -13.65 -3.17 0.32
CA ARG A 64 -13.76 -3.40 1.76
C ARG A 64 -13.43 -4.84 2.13
N LEU A 65 -13.98 -5.81 1.40
CA LEU A 65 -13.79 -7.24 1.69
C LEU A 65 -12.36 -7.68 1.43
N HIS A 66 -11.76 -7.23 0.33
CA HIS A 66 -10.34 -7.43 0.05
C HIS A 66 -9.44 -6.89 1.17
N ARG A 67 -9.70 -5.65 1.61
CA ARG A 67 -8.94 -5.03 2.70
C ARG A 67 -9.09 -5.80 4.01
N GLN A 68 -10.30 -6.30 4.29
CA GLN A 68 -10.58 -7.16 5.44
C GLN A 68 -9.82 -8.49 5.36
N ALA A 69 -9.72 -9.11 4.17
CA ALA A 69 -8.94 -10.33 3.97
C ALA A 69 -7.44 -10.11 4.22
N GLU A 70 -6.93 -8.90 3.96
CA GLU A 70 -5.57 -8.49 4.29
C GLU A 70 -5.39 -8.03 5.76
N GLY A 71 -6.44 -8.07 6.59
CA GLY A 71 -6.39 -7.57 7.96
C GLY A 71 -6.22 -6.05 8.07
N ALA A 72 -6.55 -5.31 7.02
CA ALA A 72 -6.36 -3.86 6.91
C ALA A 72 -7.69 -3.09 6.95
N PRO A 73 -7.71 -1.87 7.52
CA PRO A 73 -8.92 -1.06 7.59
C PRO A 73 -9.34 -0.55 6.20
N TYR A 74 -10.65 -0.54 5.94
CA TYR A 74 -11.21 0.13 4.78
C TYR A 74 -11.27 1.65 5.01
N THR A 75 -10.61 2.42 4.14
CA THR A 75 -10.53 3.90 4.23
C THR A 75 -11.26 4.62 3.10
N GLY A 76 -12.23 3.95 2.48
CA GLY A 76 -12.96 4.46 1.31
C GLY A 76 -12.26 4.14 -0.01
N LEU A 77 -13.00 4.25 -1.11
CA LEU A 77 -12.42 4.22 -2.46
C LEU A 77 -11.54 5.45 -2.67
N LYS A 78 -10.30 5.21 -3.12
CA LYS A 78 -9.42 6.29 -3.53
C LYS A 78 -9.91 6.91 -4.85
N PRO A 79 -9.90 8.25 -5.00
CA PRO A 79 -10.24 8.91 -6.26
C PRO A 79 -9.45 8.37 -7.45
N ALA A 80 -10.00 8.51 -8.66
CA ALA A 80 -9.20 8.25 -9.86
C ALA A 80 -8.02 9.24 -9.93
N GLY A 81 -6.86 8.78 -10.41
CA GLY A 81 -5.62 9.54 -10.43
C GLY A 81 -5.00 9.78 -9.05
N THR A 82 -5.31 8.95 -8.04
CA THR A 82 -4.63 9.03 -6.74
C THR A 82 -3.15 8.71 -6.94
N ASP A 83 -2.28 9.63 -6.50
CA ASP A 83 -0.84 9.39 -6.45
C ASP A 83 -0.53 8.42 -5.29
N PHE A 84 -0.19 7.19 -5.65
CA PHE A 84 0.25 6.15 -4.70
C PHE A 84 1.75 6.26 -4.39
N GLY A 85 2.43 7.25 -4.95
CA GLY A 85 3.84 7.49 -4.80
C GLY A 85 4.68 6.64 -5.76
N PRO A 86 5.95 7.03 -5.96
CA PRO A 86 6.79 6.48 -7.01
C PRO A 86 7.13 4.99 -6.81
N ALA A 87 7.12 4.49 -5.57
CA ALA A 87 7.46 3.11 -5.28
C ALA A 87 6.37 2.13 -5.72
N ILE A 88 5.09 2.47 -5.49
CA ILE A 88 3.96 1.64 -5.91
C ILE A 88 3.82 1.68 -7.42
N THR A 89 3.90 2.88 -8.03
CA THR A 89 3.87 3.01 -9.49
C THR A 89 4.98 2.20 -10.17
N ALA A 90 6.22 2.29 -9.70
CA ALA A 90 7.32 1.52 -10.27
C ALA A 90 7.13 0.00 -10.07
N ALA A 91 6.53 -0.43 -8.96
CA ALA A 91 6.25 -1.83 -8.70
C ALA A 91 5.18 -2.40 -9.64
N ASP A 92 4.10 -1.64 -9.88
CA ASP A 92 3.05 -2.02 -10.84
C ASP A 92 3.65 -2.11 -12.27
N GLU A 93 4.41 -1.11 -12.70
CA GLU A 93 5.08 -1.13 -14.01
C GLU A 93 6.06 -2.30 -14.15
N ALA A 94 6.79 -2.65 -13.08
CA ALA A 94 7.70 -3.80 -13.07
C ALA A 94 6.99 -5.14 -13.30
N LEU A 95 5.76 -5.28 -12.79
CA LEU A 95 4.93 -6.47 -13.03
C LEU A 95 4.44 -6.53 -14.48
N GLU A 96 4.09 -5.40 -15.07
CA GLU A 96 3.62 -5.31 -16.46
C GLU A 96 4.74 -5.56 -17.47
N ASN A 97 5.90 -4.95 -17.26
CA ASN A 97 7.02 -5.00 -18.20
C ASN A 97 8.03 -6.12 -17.91
N GLY A 98 7.89 -6.82 -16.76
CA GLY A 98 8.77 -7.91 -16.34
C GLY A 98 10.17 -7.47 -15.91
N SER A 99 10.35 -6.21 -15.48
CA SER A 99 11.66 -5.63 -15.12
C SER A 99 11.61 -4.91 -13.78
N LEU A 100 12.44 -5.36 -12.83
CA LEU A 100 12.61 -4.73 -11.51
C LEU A 100 13.54 -3.49 -11.54
N ALA A 101 14.04 -3.08 -12.70
CA ALA A 101 15.13 -2.11 -12.79
C ALA A 101 14.80 -0.76 -12.11
N ASP A 102 13.62 -0.21 -12.38
CA ASP A 102 13.20 1.09 -11.86
C ASP A 102 12.89 1.04 -10.37
N VAL A 103 12.23 -0.05 -9.91
CA VAL A 103 12.01 -0.32 -8.48
C VAL A 103 13.35 -0.38 -7.72
N HIS A 104 14.30 -1.16 -8.25
CA HIS A 104 15.62 -1.30 -7.65
C HIS A 104 16.35 0.04 -7.58
N GLN A 105 16.38 0.80 -8.68
CA GLN A 105 17.05 2.09 -8.72
C GLN A 105 16.42 3.08 -7.72
N LEU A 106 15.10 3.16 -7.68
CA LEU A 106 14.37 4.06 -6.79
C LEU A 106 14.65 3.75 -5.32
N LEU A 107 14.53 2.49 -4.92
CA LEU A 107 14.73 2.06 -3.54
C LEU A 107 16.19 2.23 -3.12
N MET A 108 17.15 1.75 -3.92
CA MET A 108 18.57 1.83 -3.56
C MET A 108 19.04 3.26 -3.42
N LYS A 109 18.64 4.15 -4.34
CA LYS A 109 18.99 5.58 -4.25
C LYS A 109 18.42 6.23 -2.99
N GLY A 110 17.17 5.93 -2.65
CA GLY A 110 16.51 6.45 -1.45
C GLY A 110 17.21 5.98 -0.17
N ILE A 111 17.50 4.68 -0.08
CA ILE A 111 18.19 4.05 1.05
C ILE A 111 19.60 4.63 1.19
N GLU A 112 20.38 4.67 0.10
CA GLU A 112 21.76 5.18 0.11
C GLU A 112 21.81 6.64 0.58
N SER A 113 20.90 7.48 0.08
CA SER A 113 20.83 8.90 0.45
C SER A 113 20.51 9.07 1.94
N GLY A 114 19.55 8.31 2.47
CA GLY A 114 19.20 8.37 3.89
C GLY A 114 20.32 7.83 4.79
N LEU A 115 20.97 6.74 4.40
CA LEU A 115 22.12 6.18 5.13
C LEU A 115 23.23 7.22 5.29
N HIS A 116 23.63 7.87 4.19
CA HIS A 116 24.64 8.93 4.22
C HIS A 116 24.20 10.10 5.11
N HIS A 117 22.98 10.60 4.93
CA HIS A 117 22.46 11.75 5.70
C HIS A 117 22.51 11.51 7.21
N TYR A 118 21.97 10.39 7.68
CA TYR A 118 21.93 10.12 9.12
C TYR A 118 23.31 9.76 9.68
N TYR A 119 24.15 9.04 8.92
CA TYR A 119 25.51 8.71 9.33
C TYR A 119 26.38 9.96 9.49
N GLU A 120 26.38 10.86 8.49
CA GLU A 120 27.11 12.11 8.54
C GLU A 120 26.69 12.93 9.75
N LYS A 121 25.37 12.98 10.05
CA LYS A 121 24.89 13.72 11.22
C LYS A 121 25.42 13.18 12.55
N VAL A 122 25.58 11.87 12.67
CA VAL A 122 26.21 11.24 13.83
C VAL A 122 27.69 11.62 13.90
N GLN A 123 28.42 11.56 12.78
CA GLN A 123 29.85 11.90 12.76
C GLN A 123 30.10 13.36 13.12
N GLU A 124 29.31 14.30 12.59
CA GLU A 124 29.40 15.74 12.92
C GLU A 124 29.30 16.02 14.42
N LEU A 125 28.50 15.23 15.14
CA LEU A 125 28.18 15.45 16.55
C LEU A 125 29.00 14.55 17.48
N LYS A 126 29.81 13.64 16.94
CA LYS A 126 30.50 12.59 17.71
C LYS A 126 31.57 13.16 18.65
N ASP A 127 32.28 14.19 18.21
CA ASP A 127 33.37 14.82 18.95
C ASP A 127 32.85 15.94 19.85
N PHE A 128 31.98 15.58 20.81
CA PHE A 128 31.47 16.50 21.82
C PHE A 128 32.26 16.42 23.13
N ASP A 129 32.30 17.52 23.89
CA ASP A 129 32.80 17.50 25.28
C ASP A 129 31.82 16.72 26.17
N PRO A 130 32.24 15.61 26.82
CA PRO A 130 31.37 14.83 27.71
C PRO A 130 30.79 15.62 28.89
N GLN A 131 31.43 16.72 29.30
CA GLN A 131 30.91 17.59 30.36
C GLN A 131 29.82 18.54 29.85
N ASN A 132 29.70 18.73 28.53
CA ASN A 132 28.62 19.48 27.91
C ASN A 132 27.42 18.56 27.63
N ILE A 133 26.50 18.50 28.59
CA ILE A 133 25.30 17.65 28.52
C ILE A 133 24.37 18.02 27.35
N GLU A 134 24.34 19.28 26.92
CA GLU A 134 23.54 19.68 25.76
C GLU A 134 24.10 19.08 24.46
N ALA A 135 25.41 19.15 24.28
CA ALA A 135 26.09 18.54 23.13
C ALA A 135 25.95 17.01 23.15
N ALA A 136 26.10 16.39 24.33
CA ALA A 136 25.87 14.95 24.51
C ALA A 136 24.44 14.53 24.10
N ARG A 137 23.41 15.31 24.49
CA ARG A 137 22.01 15.05 24.10
C ARG A 137 21.79 15.18 22.60
N LYS A 138 22.44 16.14 21.93
CA LYS A 138 22.37 16.28 20.45
C LYS A 138 22.98 15.07 19.76
N TYR A 139 24.14 14.60 20.22
CA TYR A 139 24.76 13.38 19.71
C TYR A 139 23.84 12.17 19.88
N VAL A 140 23.32 11.93 21.09
CA VAL A 140 22.42 10.79 21.37
C VAL A 140 21.16 10.85 20.49
N ASN A 141 20.57 12.04 20.26
CA ASN A 141 19.43 12.17 19.36
C ASN A 141 19.77 11.76 17.92
N ALA A 142 20.93 12.19 17.41
CA ALA A 142 21.38 11.80 16.06
C ALA A 142 21.68 10.30 15.97
N TYR A 143 22.33 9.74 16.99
CA TYR A 143 22.61 8.30 17.08
C TYR A 143 21.32 7.46 17.05
N VAL A 144 20.33 7.83 17.86
CA VAL A 144 19.04 7.12 17.92
C VAL A 144 18.29 7.22 16.60
N LYS A 145 18.29 8.38 15.93
CA LYS A 145 17.68 8.53 14.60
C LYS A 145 18.36 7.66 13.55
N TYR A 146 19.70 7.60 13.57
CA TYR A 146 20.44 6.72 12.67
C TYR A 146 20.09 5.24 12.91
N MET A 147 20.01 4.80 14.17
CA MET A 147 19.59 3.42 14.50
C MET A 147 18.14 3.13 14.05
N HIS A 148 17.21 4.05 14.29
CA HIS A 148 15.82 3.94 13.82
C HIS A 148 15.66 4.04 12.30
N TYR A 149 16.68 4.46 11.57
CA TYR A 149 16.70 4.38 10.12
C TYR A 149 17.24 3.04 9.64
N VAL A 150 18.35 2.56 10.22
CA VAL A 150 19.05 1.33 9.80
C VAL A 150 18.28 0.07 10.16
N GLU A 151 17.76 -0.02 11.39
CA GLU A 151 17.14 -1.26 11.90
C GLU A 151 15.89 -1.66 11.09
N PRO A 152 14.91 -0.78 10.84
CA PRO A 152 13.74 -1.14 10.03
C PRO A 152 14.12 -1.53 8.60
N LEU A 153 15.11 -0.87 7.99
CA LEU A 153 15.59 -1.24 6.65
C LEU A 153 16.15 -2.66 6.62
N TYR A 154 16.97 -3.04 7.61
CA TYR A 154 17.49 -4.39 7.73
C TYR A 154 16.37 -5.41 7.96
N GLN A 155 15.42 -5.12 8.85
CA GLN A 155 14.28 -5.99 9.12
C GLN A 155 13.43 -6.19 7.86
N THR A 156 13.04 -5.11 7.16
CA THR A 156 12.28 -5.20 5.92
C THR A 156 13.02 -5.96 4.82
N ALA A 157 14.35 -5.87 4.75
CA ALA A 157 15.15 -6.54 3.72
C ALA A 157 15.45 -8.01 4.02
N THR A 158 15.40 -8.45 5.28
CA THR A 158 15.84 -9.79 5.72
C THR A 158 14.75 -10.66 6.31
N SER A 159 13.64 -10.07 6.76
CA SER A 159 12.47 -10.83 7.17
C SER A 159 11.78 -11.44 5.94
N GLU A 160 11.24 -12.65 6.10
CA GLU A 160 10.27 -13.16 5.13
C GLU A 160 9.09 -12.19 5.08
N VAL A 161 8.66 -11.83 3.87
CA VAL A 161 7.40 -11.07 3.68
C VAL A 161 6.27 -12.05 3.94
N GLU A 162 5.96 -12.30 5.20
CA GLU A 162 4.63 -12.76 5.58
C GLU A 162 3.66 -11.61 5.34
N HIS A 163 2.46 -11.91 4.84
CA HIS A 163 1.35 -10.95 4.89
C HIS A 163 1.20 -10.50 6.35
N SER A 164 1.75 -9.34 6.71
CA SER A 164 1.80 -8.91 8.10
C SER A 164 0.40 -8.57 8.56
N VAL A 165 -0.21 -9.51 9.29
CA VAL A 165 -1.24 -9.27 10.29
C VAL A 165 -0.77 -8.11 11.17
N GLY A 166 -1.61 -7.09 11.31
CA GLY A 166 -1.26 -5.80 11.88
C GLY A 166 -0.47 -5.86 13.19
N HIS A 167 0.55 -5.01 13.29
CA HIS A 167 1.14 -4.65 14.58
C HIS A 167 0.14 -3.79 15.36
N GLU A 168 -0.49 -4.39 16.38
CA GLU A 168 -1.10 -3.64 17.48
C GLU A 168 0.01 -2.96 18.31
N HIS A 169 -0.19 -1.69 18.62
CA HIS A 169 0.54 -0.91 19.64
C HIS A 169 -0.34 -0.74 20.87
#